data_AF-S9RDC5-F1
#
_entry.id   AF-S9RDC5-F1
#
_cell.length_a   1.000
_cell.length_b   1.000
_cell.length_c   1.000
_cell.angle_alpha   90.00
_cell.angle_beta   90.00
_cell.angle_gamma   90.00
#
_symmetry.space_group_name_H-M   'P 1'
#
loop_
_entity.id
_entity.type
_entity.pdbx_description
1 polymer ?
#
loop_
_entity_poly.entity_id
_entity_poly.type
_entity_poly.pdbx_seq_one_letter_code
_entity_poly.pdbx_strand_id
1 'polypeptide(L)'
;MLRMTIPTLCLALAAPAAADEPERVAFFGLTFLDTSMQTEMFGENPDETARLAMLEEMVRDRFEAEGFALVPLDPVAERLESTVNPAKCYGCDTRMAQTLEADYSLVGEVQKVSNLILSMNLQMREAGSGDMVRGRVVDIRSNTDESWSRGMRYILDRTFFPEDSE
;
A
#
# COMPACT_ATOMS: atom_id res chain seq x y z
N MET A 1 3.98 65.29 38.39
CA MET A 1 4.74 64.01 38.51
C MET A 1 4.03 62.99 37.64
N LEU A 2 4.60 62.67 36.47
CA LEU A 2 3.97 61.89 35.40
C LEU A 2 4.18 60.39 35.67
N ARG A 3 3.11 59.62 35.87
CA ARG A 3 3.17 58.16 36.07
C ARG A 3 3.29 57.48 34.70
N MET A 4 4.46 56.94 34.41
CA MET A 4 4.79 56.21 33.19
C MET A 4 4.34 54.74 33.35
N THR A 5 3.31 54.33 32.59
CA THR A 5 2.86 52.95 32.50
C THR A 5 3.72 52.19 31.49
N ILE A 6 4.41 51.14 31.95
CA ILE A 6 5.23 50.24 31.11
C ILE A 6 4.30 49.13 30.56
N PRO A 7 4.24 48.90 29.24
CA PRO A 7 3.47 47.79 28.69
C PRO A 7 4.30 46.50 28.80
N THR A 8 3.73 45.49 29.47
CA THR A 8 4.31 44.14 29.52
C THR A 8 4.09 43.45 28.18
N LEU A 9 5.17 43.25 27.44
CA LEU A 9 5.19 42.50 26.19
C LEU A 9 5.17 40.99 26.51
N CYS A 10 4.01 40.34 26.35
CA CYS A 10 3.90 38.88 26.41
C CYS A 10 4.54 38.27 25.17
N LEU A 11 5.73 37.71 25.34
CA LEU A 11 6.42 36.91 24.32
C LEU A 11 5.80 35.51 24.31
N ALA A 12 4.94 35.22 23.34
CA ALA A 12 4.41 33.89 23.12
C ALA A 12 5.54 32.99 22.58
N LEU A 13 6.00 32.03 23.39
CA LEU A 13 6.87 30.96 22.90
C LEU A 13 6.02 30.04 22.00
N ALA A 14 6.20 30.16 20.68
CA ALA A 14 5.75 29.13 19.76
C ALA A 14 6.60 27.87 20.00
N ALA A 15 6.00 26.86 20.61
CA ALA A 15 6.61 25.53 20.65
C ALA A 15 6.73 25.02 19.21
N PRO A 16 7.86 24.43 18.80
CA PRO A 16 7.94 23.77 17.50
C PRO A 16 6.90 22.65 17.47
N ALA A 17 6.03 22.67 16.46
CA ALA A 17 5.20 21.51 16.16
C ALA A 17 6.16 20.36 15.85
N ALA A 18 6.18 19.33 16.70
CA ALA A 18 6.76 18.06 16.32
C ALA A 18 5.96 17.60 15.10
N ALA A 19 6.61 17.49 13.94
CA ALA A 19 6.01 16.76 12.83
C ALA A 19 5.79 15.33 13.34
N ASP A 20 4.56 14.83 13.26
CA ASP A 20 4.33 13.40 13.50
C ASP A 20 5.25 12.62 12.57
N GLU A 21 5.91 11.58 13.12
CA GLU A 21 6.72 10.69 12.30
C GLU A 21 5.83 10.03 11.24
N PRO A 22 6.32 9.85 10.00
CA PRO A 22 5.52 9.26 8.94
C PRO A 22 5.09 7.84 9.32
N GLU A 23 3.81 7.52 9.11
CA GLU A 23 3.28 6.17 9.35
C GLU A 23 4.06 5.15 8.51
N ARG A 24 4.46 4.06 9.15
CA ARG A 24 5.34 3.03 8.59
C ARG A 24 4.52 1.90 7.98
N VAL A 25 4.81 1.56 6.73
CA VAL A 25 4.06 0.54 5.97
C VAL A 25 5.00 -0.55 5.48
N ALA A 26 4.71 -1.80 5.85
CA ALA A 26 5.33 -2.98 5.25
C ALA A 26 4.55 -3.40 4.01
N PHE A 27 5.02 -3.02 2.82
CA PHE A 27 4.42 -3.42 1.55
C PHE A 27 5.03 -4.73 1.03
N PHE A 28 4.30 -5.83 1.18
CA PHE A 28 4.78 -7.17 0.79
C PHE A 28 4.52 -7.54 -0.68
N GLY A 29 4.18 -6.55 -1.51
CA GLY A 29 3.95 -6.74 -2.95
C GLY A 29 2.56 -7.26 -3.31
N LEU A 30 2.44 -7.69 -4.57
CA LEU A 30 1.21 -8.20 -5.17
C LEU A 30 1.41 -9.65 -5.60
N THR A 31 0.55 -10.56 -5.13
CA THR A 31 0.59 -11.96 -5.59
C THR A 31 -0.16 -12.10 -6.92
N PHE A 32 0.50 -12.63 -7.95
CA PHE A 32 -0.16 -12.97 -9.21
C PHE A 32 -0.77 -14.39 -9.15
N LEU A 33 -2.07 -14.50 -9.44
CA LEU A 33 -2.82 -15.74 -9.41
C LEU A 33 -3.41 -16.02 -10.81
N ASP A 34 -2.80 -16.94 -11.56
CA ASP A 34 -3.32 -17.37 -12.86
C ASP A 34 -4.14 -18.65 -12.72
N THR A 35 -5.46 -18.54 -12.85
CA THR A 35 -6.39 -19.68 -12.93
C THR A 35 -6.91 -19.92 -14.35
N SER A 36 -6.33 -19.27 -15.36
CA SER A 36 -6.68 -19.44 -16.77
C SER A 36 -6.00 -20.64 -17.44
N MET A 37 -5.13 -21.34 -16.70
CA MET A 37 -4.23 -22.40 -17.18
C MET A 37 -3.21 -21.95 -18.23
N GLN A 38 -3.17 -20.66 -18.58
CA GLN A 38 -2.27 -20.17 -19.63
C GLN A 38 -0.80 -20.21 -19.20
N THR A 39 -0.50 -19.83 -17.96
CA THR A 39 0.88 -19.95 -17.43
C THR A 39 1.34 -21.40 -17.41
N GLU A 40 0.47 -22.34 -17.01
CA GLU A 40 0.78 -23.77 -17.03
C GLU A 40 1.02 -24.29 -18.45
N MET A 41 0.21 -23.85 -19.42
CA MET A 41 0.25 -24.37 -20.80
C MET A 41 1.34 -23.72 -21.66
N PHE A 42 1.61 -22.43 -21.47
CA PHE A 42 2.46 -21.62 -22.35
C PHE A 42 3.68 -21.03 -21.65
N GLY A 43 3.82 -21.21 -20.34
CA GLY A 43 4.83 -20.56 -19.51
C GLY A 43 4.42 -19.16 -19.07
N GLU A 44 5.26 -18.56 -18.22
CA GLU A 44 5.06 -17.20 -17.73
C GLU A 44 5.04 -16.18 -18.87
N ASN A 45 4.10 -15.24 -18.81
CA ASN A 45 4.02 -14.15 -19.76
C ASN A 45 4.88 -12.97 -19.26
N PRO A 46 5.96 -12.58 -19.96
CA PRO A 46 6.82 -11.50 -19.53
C PRO A 46 6.09 -10.14 -19.42
N ASP A 47 5.05 -9.93 -20.21
CA ASP A 47 4.25 -8.70 -20.12
C ASP A 47 3.43 -8.66 -18.82
N GLU A 48 2.95 -9.82 -18.33
CA GLU A 48 2.21 -9.90 -17.06
C GLU A 48 3.15 -9.69 -15.87
N THR A 49 4.36 -10.25 -15.94
CA THR A 49 5.42 -9.98 -14.96
C THR A 49 5.79 -8.50 -14.92
N ALA A 50 5.96 -7.86 -16.09
CA ALA A 50 6.26 -6.43 -16.18
C ALA A 50 5.11 -5.56 -15.64
N ARG A 51 3.86 -5.92 -15.93
CA ARG A 51 2.70 -5.22 -15.39
C ARG A 51 2.60 -5.36 -13.87
N LEU A 52 2.88 -6.53 -13.31
CA LEU A 52 2.88 -6.71 -11.86
C LEU A 52 3.89 -5.78 -11.19
N ALA A 53 5.13 -5.73 -11.72
CA ALA A 53 6.17 -4.83 -11.24
C ALA A 53 5.75 -3.34 -11.36
N MET A 54 5.15 -2.95 -12.49
CA MET A 54 4.59 -1.60 -12.68
C MET A 54 3.54 -1.27 -11.62
N LEU A 55 2.64 -2.19 -11.27
CA LEU A 55 1.63 -1.93 -10.23
C LEU A 55 2.26 -1.79 -8.85
N GLU A 56 3.29 -2.58 -8.54
CA GLU A 56 4.02 -2.44 -7.28
C GLU A 56 4.74 -1.09 -7.18
N GLU A 57 5.38 -0.64 -8.25
CA GLU A 57 6.00 0.69 -8.32
C GLU A 57 4.96 1.79 -8.13
N MET A 58 3.80 1.71 -8.82
CA MET A 58 2.70 2.67 -8.63
C MET A 58 2.21 2.74 -7.18
N VAL A 59 2.14 1.60 -6.49
CA VAL A 59 1.77 1.56 -5.06
C VAL A 59 2.86 2.20 -4.22
N ARG A 60 4.14 1.88 -4.46
CA ARG A 60 5.27 2.47 -3.71
C ARG A 60 5.30 3.98 -3.86
N ASP A 61 5.35 4.45 -5.10
CA ASP A 61 5.42 5.88 -5.43
C ASP A 61 4.24 6.64 -4.82
N ARG A 62 3.03 6.08 -4.89
CA ARG A 62 1.85 6.76 -4.35
C ARG A 62 1.88 6.83 -2.82
N PHE A 63 2.26 5.76 -2.13
CA PHE A 63 2.34 5.79 -0.67
C PHE A 63 3.41 6.76 -0.18
N GLU A 64 4.59 6.77 -0.81
CA GLU A 64 5.66 7.71 -0.46
C GLU A 64 5.27 9.17 -0.75
N ALA A 65 4.58 9.43 -1.87
CA ALA A 65 4.08 10.76 -2.21
C ALA A 65 3.02 11.29 -1.22
N GLU A 66 2.28 10.38 -0.59
CA GLU A 66 1.25 10.68 0.41
C GLU A 66 1.82 10.71 1.85
N GLY A 67 3.14 10.58 2.00
CA GLY A 67 3.84 10.76 3.27
C GLY A 67 4.04 9.50 4.11
N PHE A 68 3.79 8.30 3.57
CA PHE A 68 4.08 7.04 4.25
C PHE A 68 5.57 6.67 4.12
N ALA A 69 6.11 6.02 5.15
CA ALA A 69 7.45 5.44 5.12
C ALA A 69 7.37 3.93 4.84
N LEU A 70 7.83 3.50 3.65
CA LEU A 70 7.90 2.08 3.34
C LEU A 70 9.10 1.42 4.04
N VAL A 71 8.84 0.41 4.86
CA VAL A 71 9.92 -0.27 5.61
C VAL A 71 10.63 -1.32 4.76
N PRO A 72 11.96 -1.51 4.94
CA PRO A 72 12.68 -2.61 4.31
C PRO A 72 12.18 -3.96 4.84
N LEU A 73 12.13 -4.96 3.97
CA LEU A 73 11.60 -6.29 4.30
C LEU A 73 12.68 -7.33 4.64
N ASP A 74 13.97 -6.97 4.57
CA ASP A 74 15.10 -7.89 4.80
C ASP A 74 14.97 -8.72 6.09
N PRO A 75 14.53 -8.16 7.24
CA PRO A 75 14.40 -8.94 8.47
C PRO A 75 13.38 -10.09 8.42
N VAL A 76 12.46 -10.07 7.46
CA VAL A 76 11.42 -11.11 7.28
C VAL A 76 11.52 -11.80 5.92
N ALA A 77 12.59 -11.59 5.15
CA ALA A 77 12.73 -12.08 3.77
C ALA A 77 12.51 -13.60 3.66
N GLU A 78 13.17 -14.41 4.49
CA GLU A 78 12.99 -15.87 4.47
C GLU A 78 11.53 -16.29 4.70
N ARG A 79 10.84 -15.62 5.62
CA ARG A 79 9.44 -15.89 5.90
C ARG A 79 8.54 -15.46 4.74
N LEU A 80 8.82 -14.29 4.16
CA LEU A 80 8.10 -13.78 3.00
C LEU A 80 8.28 -14.72 1.79
N GLU A 81 9.50 -15.15 1.50
CA GLU A 81 9.82 -16.09 0.40
C GLU A 81 9.13 -17.44 0.56
N SER A 82 8.99 -17.93 1.80
CA SER A 82 8.24 -19.17 2.10
C SER A 82 6.71 -19.00 2.08
N THR A 83 6.21 -17.76 1.97
CA THR A 83 4.78 -17.45 1.98
C THR A 83 4.27 -17.32 0.55
N VAL A 84 3.45 -18.29 0.12
CA VAL A 84 2.88 -18.31 -1.25
C VAL A 84 2.06 -17.07 -1.57
N ASN A 85 1.28 -16.57 -0.61
CA ASN A 85 0.42 -15.41 -0.79
C ASN A 85 0.22 -14.66 0.54
N PRO A 86 0.91 -13.53 0.75
CA PRO A 86 0.76 -12.70 1.95
C PRO A 86 -0.68 -12.16 2.17
N ALA A 87 -1.47 -11.98 1.12
CA ALA A 87 -2.87 -11.57 1.25
C ALA A 87 -3.79 -12.68 1.79
N LYS A 88 -3.39 -13.96 1.67
CA LYS A 88 -4.15 -15.15 2.08
C LYS A 88 -3.39 -16.06 3.05
N CYS A 89 -2.64 -15.49 4.00
CA CYS A 89 -1.77 -16.25 4.89
C CYS A 89 -2.19 -16.25 6.38
N TYR A 90 -3.49 -16.12 6.69
CA TYR A 90 -4.00 -16.14 8.07
C TYR A 90 -3.29 -15.14 9.01
N GLY A 91 -3.11 -13.90 8.54
CA GLY A 91 -2.48 -12.80 9.29
C GLY A 91 -0.97 -12.91 9.44
N CYS A 92 -0.28 -13.69 8.59
CA CYS A 92 1.18 -13.74 8.63
C CYS A 92 1.82 -12.40 8.27
N ASP A 93 1.18 -11.63 7.40
CA ASP A 93 1.61 -10.32 6.94
C ASP A 93 1.59 -9.28 8.07
N THR A 94 0.55 -9.28 8.91
CA THR A 94 0.48 -8.37 10.06
C THR A 94 1.54 -8.73 11.10
N ARG A 95 1.80 -10.03 11.33
CA ARG A 95 2.90 -10.51 12.19
C ARG A 95 4.29 -10.15 11.64
N MET A 96 4.47 -10.23 10.32
CA MET A 96 5.70 -9.74 9.67
C MET A 96 5.84 -8.22 9.83
N ALA A 97 4.76 -7.46 9.62
CA ALA A 97 4.76 -6.01 9.80
C ALA A 97 5.11 -5.60 11.24
N GLN A 98 4.58 -6.30 12.25
CA GLN A 98 4.97 -6.11 13.65
C GLN A 98 6.48 -6.36 13.87
N THR A 99 7.02 -7.40 13.25
CA THR A 99 8.47 -7.72 13.35
C THR A 99 9.33 -6.62 12.73
N LEU A 100 8.81 -5.94 11.70
CA LEU A 100 9.45 -4.82 11.03
C LEU A 100 9.19 -3.46 11.70
N GLU A 101 8.48 -3.44 12.83
CA GLU A 101 8.03 -2.22 13.51
C GLU A 101 7.25 -1.28 12.58
N ALA A 102 6.46 -1.85 11.66
CA ALA A 102 5.55 -1.11 10.82
C ALA A 102 4.19 -0.96 11.50
N ASP A 103 3.53 0.18 11.27
CA ASP A 103 2.18 0.46 11.73
C ASP A 103 1.15 -0.34 10.93
N TYR A 104 1.42 -0.53 9.63
CA TYR A 104 0.54 -1.22 8.71
C TYR A 104 1.24 -2.31 7.89
N SER A 105 0.49 -3.36 7.59
CA SER A 105 0.78 -4.30 6.52
C SER A 105 0.00 -3.90 5.27
N LEU A 106 0.65 -3.92 4.11
CA LEU A 106 0.03 -3.66 2.81
C LEU A 106 0.34 -4.83 1.88
N VAL A 107 -0.71 -5.44 1.33
CA VAL A 107 -0.64 -6.61 0.45
C VAL A 107 -1.71 -6.52 -0.62
N GLY A 108 -1.53 -7.21 -1.74
CA GLY A 108 -2.57 -7.30 -2.75
C GLY A 108 -2.43 -8.54 -3.63
N GLU A 109 -3.39 -8.69 -4.53
CA GLU A 109 -3.43 -9.79 -5.48
C GLU A 109 -3.85 -9.27 -6.86
N VAL A 110 -3.34 -9.90 -7.91
CA VAL A 110 -3.89 -9.80 -9.27
C VAL A 110 -4.28 -11.20 -9.70
N GLN A 111 -5.57 -11.42 -9.94
CA GLN A 111 -6.10 -12.71 -10.35
C GLN A 111 -6.53 -12.66 -11.82
N LYS A 112 -6.02 -13.60 -12.61
CA LYS A 112 -6.37 -13.78 -14.02
C LYS A 112 -7.16 -15.07 -14.20
N VAL A 113 -8.41 -14.93 -14.64
CA VAL A 113 -9.26 -16.05 -15.05
C VAL A 113 -9.21 -16.24 -16.57
N SER A 114 -9.01 -15.15 -17.32
CA SER A 114 -8.74 -15.17 -18.76
C SER A 114 -8.13 -13.83 -19.21
N ASN A 115 -7.72 -13.69 -20.46
CA ASN A 115 -7.30 -12.39 -21.02
C ASN A 115 -8.43 -11.33 -21.06
N LEU A 116 -9.68 -11.74 -20.86
CA LEU A 116 -10.84 -10.84 -20.80
C LEU A 116 -11.29 -10.53 -19.36
N ILE A 117 -10.97 -11.38 -18.38
CA ILE A 117 -11.50 -11.27 -17.02
C ILE A 117 -10.36 -11.39 -16.02
N LEU A 118 -10.03 -10.25 -15.42
CA LEU A 118 -9.06 -10.13 -14.34
C LEU A 118 -9.71 -9.40 -13.17
N SER A 119 -9.24 -9.68 -11.97
CA SER A 119 -9.53 -8.88 -10.79
C SER A 119 -8.23 -8.51 -10.11
N MET A 120 -8.21 -7.40 -9.40
CA MET A 120 -7.08 -7.04 -8.54
C MET A 120 -7.58 -6.41 -7.25
N ASN A 121 -6.80 -6.58 -6.20
CA ASN A 121 -7.08 -5.98 -4.91
C ASN A 121 -5.81 -5.44 -4.25
N LEU A 122 -6.03 -4.49 -3.35
CA LEU A 122 -5.05 -3.99 -2.40
C LEU A 122 -5.75 -3.86 -1.06
N GLN A 123 -5.09 -4.32 0.00
CA GLN A 123 -5.61 -4.28 1.35
C GLN A 123 -4.52 -3.83 2.32
N MET A 124 -4.90 -2.97 3.25
CA MET A 124 -4.06 -2.47 4.33
C MET A 124 -4.69 -2.82 5.67
N ARG A 125 -3.87 -3.42 6.54
CA ARG A 125 -4.27 -3.82 7.88
C ARG A 125 -3.33 -3.21 8.91
N GLU A 126 -3.88 -2.79 10.04
CA GLU A 126 -3.09 -2.45 11.21
C GLU A 126 -2.23 -3.65 11.62
N ALA A 127 -0.93 -3.42 11.84
CA ALA A 127 -0.02 -4.48 12.23
C ALA A 127 -0.40 -5.07 13.59
N GLY A 128 -0.75 -4.21 14.56
CA GLY A 128 -1.07 -4.61 15.94
C GLY A 128 -2.33 -5.47 16.08
N SER A 129 -3.46 -4.95 15.60
CA SER A 129 -4.79 -5.60 15.71
C SER A 129 -5.04 -6.63 14.60
N GLY A 130 -4.48 -6.40 13.41
CA GLY A 130 -4.80 -7.13 12.19
C GLY A 130 -6.08 -6.67 11.50
N ASP A 131 -6.73 -5.61 12.01
CA ASP A 131 -7.95 -5.07 11.44
C ASP A 131 -7.69 -4.41 10.08
N MET A 132 -8.59 -4.64 9.13
CA MET A 132 -8.51 -4.02 7.82
C MET A 132 -8.96 -2.56 7.90
N VAL A 133 -8.03 -1.63 7.67
CA VAL A 133 -8.29 -0.19 7.71
C VAL A 133 -8.68 0.36 6.34
N ARG A 134 -8.12 -0.20 5.26
CA ARG A 134 -8.45 0.15 3.88
C ARG A 134 -8.38 -1.09 3.01
N GLY A 135 -9.27 -1.19 2.02
CA GLY A 135 -9.24 -2.30 1.08
C GLY A 135 -10.24 -2.12 -0.05
N ARG A 136 -9.82 -2.51 -1.25
CA ARG A 136 -10.71 -2.52 -2.42
C ARG A 136 -10.31 -3.62 -3.39
N VAL A 137 -11.34 -4.17 -4.05
CA VAL A 137 -11.22 -5.07 -5.19
C VAL A 137 -11.83 -4.37 -6.40
N VAL A 138 -11.22 -4.53 -7.57
CA VAL A 138 -11.78 -4.10 -8.85
C VAL A 138 -11.69 -5.23 -9.87
N ASP A 139 -12.67 -5.28 -10.77
CA ASP A 139 -12.65 -6.15 -11.93
C ASP A 139 -12.25 -5.36 -13.18
N ILE A 140 -11.44 -5.99 -14.02
CA ILE A 140 -10.90 -5.41 -15.25
C ILE A 140 -11.27 -6.31 -16.42
N ARG A 141 -11.74 -5.70 -17.51
CA ARG A 141 -12.26 -6.41 -18.69
C ARG A 141 -11.30 -6.39 -19.88
N SER A 142 -10.01 -6.61 -19.64
CA SER A 142 -8.94 -6.74 -20.63
C SER A 142 -7.60 -7.01 -19.95
N ASN A 143 -6.63 -7.54 -20.69
CA ASN A 143 -5.27 -7.81 -20.22
C ASN A 143 -4.24 -6.90 -20.93
N THR A 144 -4.27 -5.61 -20.63
CA THR A 144 -3.37 -4.60 -21.23
C THR A 144 -2.76 -3.71 -20.16
N ASP A 145 -1.65 -3.04 -20.48
CA ASP A 145 -0.95 -2.13 -19.54
C ASP A 145 -1.89 -1.01 -19.04
N GLU A 146 -2.69 -0.46 -19.97
CA GLU A 146 -3.68 0.56 -19.64
C GLU A 146 -4.73 0.03 -18.66
N SER A 147 -5.25 -1.18 -18.88
CA SER A 147 -6.33 -1.70 -18.05
C SER A 147 -5.85 -2.00 -16.62
N TRP A 148 -4.66 -2.61 -16.48
CA TRP A 148 -4.02 -2.87 -15.20
C TRP A 148 -3.73 -1.58 -14.43
N SER A 149 -3.08 -0.61 -15.08
CA SER A 149 -2.74 0.66 -14.43
C SER A 149 -3.98 1.47 -14.05
N ARG A 150 -5.04 1.47 -14.87
CA ARG A 150 -6.32 2.11 -14.50
C ARG A 150 -7.00 1.44 -13.31
N GLY A 151 -6.92 0.11 -13.22
CA GLY A 151 -7.42 -0.64 -12.07
C GLY A 151 -6.75 -0.22 -10.77
N MET A 152 -5.42 -0.20 -10.74
CA MET A 152 -4.69 0.20 -9.53
C MET A 152 -4.85 1.68 -9.19
N ARG A 153 -4.83 2.59 -10.17
CA ARG A 153 -5.15 4.02 -9.92
C ARG A 153 -6.51 4.17 -9.27
N TYR A 154 -7.53 3.46 -9.76
CA TYR A 154 -8.86 3.53 -9.16
C TYR A 154 -8.88 3.05 -7.71
N ILE A 155 -8.16 1.98 -7.38
CA ILE A 155 -8.02 1.52 -5.98
C ILE A 155 -7.38 2.63 -5.13
N LEU A 156 -6.27 3.19 -5.59
CA LEU A 156 -5.53 4.23 -4.88
C LEU A 156 -6.40 5.47 -4.69
N ASP A 157 -6.92 6.06 -5.76
CA ASP A 157 -7.65 7.33 -5.75
C ASP A 157 -9.03 7.26 -5.07
N ARG A 158 -9.65 6.08 -4.98
CA ARG A 158 -11.04 5.96 -4.46
C ARG A 158 -11.14 5.29 -3.11
N THR A 159 -10.03 4.83 -2.54
CA THR A 159 -10.06 4.08 -1.27
C THR A 159 -8.87 4.39 -0.41
N PHE A 160 -7.68 4.48 -0.98
CA PHE A 160 -6.49 4.79 -0.21
C PHE A 160 -6.31 6.29 -0.03
N PHE A 161 -6.48 7.06 -1.08
CA PHE A 161 -6.25 8.50 -1.10
C PHE A 161 -7.41 9.19 -1.82
N PRO A 162 -8.63 9.11 -1.25
CA PRO A 162 -9.75 9.84 -1.80
C PRO A 162 -9.44 11.33 -1.80
N GLU A 163 -9.53 11.97 -2.96
CA GLU A 163 -9.60 13.44 -3.01
C GLU A 163 -10.84 13.88 -2.24
N ASP A 164 -10.68 14.85 -1.33
CA ASP A 164 -11.81 15.48 -0.66
C ASP A 164 -12.73 16.06 -1.75
N SER A 165 -13.87 15.41 -1.96
CA SER A 165 -14.88 15.89 -2.89
C SER A 165 -15.50 17.16 -2.31
N GLU A 166 -15.08 18.33 -2.80
CA GLU A 166 -15.81 19.59 -2.65
C GLU A 166 -17.22 19.51 -3.25
#